data_AF-A0A250F0K0-F1
#
_entry.id   AF-A0A250F0K0-F1
#
_cell.length_a   1.000
_cell.length_b   1.000
_cell.length_c   1.000
_cell.angle_alpha   90.00
_cell.angle_beta   90.00
_cell.angle_gamma   90.00
#
_symmetry.space_group_name_H-M   'P 1'
#
loop_
_entity.id
_entity.type
_entity.pdbx_description
1 polymer ?
#
loop_
_entity_poly.entity_id
_entity_poly.type
_entity_poly.pdbx_seq_one_letter_code
_entity_poly.pdbx_strand_id
1 'polypeptide(L)'
;MKTMKWQHKFVTKFPKEVNNLSKFNNIMSIKLKLTGFFLLFTALVFSQQLEKTWKSFQPDTLLLEIKANRFCLENNSDELFKKLEGKYEVRNDFLLLFPENEGFNGIGDFRIIQVTDSTLVLSKRGKLYHFKTEKTNVPLAVEDSAKIIPNQGFSVTSLWRGALGMFVLLCIAYLFSNNRRKINWKTVIIGLSVQLLLAIGVLKVPQVQYVFEQVGSVFVLILDFTKAGSEFLLGGLMDSDSYGFIFVFQVLPTIVFFSALTSVLFYLGVIQVIVRGLAWVLTKILGISGAESLSVAGNIFLGQTEAPLMIKAYLEKMTRSEILLVMIGGMATVAGGVLAAYIGFLGGNDEALRLVFAKHLLAASVMAAPGAIVVSKMLYPQEQAISTESKVSSDNVGANILDAIANGTTEGLKLAANVAAMLLVFVAFIAMINYFLGWLGDIIPATNGMASWFVSDVSHLQVKTFNQWIAAVTPYDKFSLETILGLIFSPLMWIIGVAQQDMMLMGQLLGIKLAASEFVGYIQLAELKNVASGVHFTYEKSVIMATYMLCGFANFASIGIQIGGIGSLAPGQRKNLSQFGMKAVLGGSLASLLSATIAGMIIG
;
A
#
# COMPACT_ATOMS: atom_id res chain seq x y z
N MET A 1 28.00 50.27 -19.52
CA MET A 1 26.83 51.15 -19.72
C MET A 1 26.04 50.70 -20.94
N LYS A 2 25.25 49.62 -20.81
CA LYS A 2 24.33 49.09 -21.85
C LYS A 2 23.45 47.99 -21.23
N THR A 3 22.46 48.40 -20.43
CA THR A 3 21.45 47.52 -19.83
C THR A 3 20.14 48.29 -19.70
N MET A 4 19.39 48.50 -20.80
CA MET A 4 18.00 48.98 -20.72
C MET A 4 17.21 48.95 -22.06
N LYS A 5 17.13 47.80 -22.76
CA LYS A 5 16.23 47.67 -23.94
C LYS A 5 15.59 46.28 -24.14
N TRP A 6 15.17 45.60 -23.08
CA TRP A 6 14.48 44.29 -23.22
C TRP A 6 13.20 44.09 -22.39
N GLN A 7 12.67 45.12 -21.73
CA GLN A 7 11.45 44.96 -20.91
C GLN A 7 10.13 45.44 -21.55
N HIS A 8 10.13 45.96 -22.77
CA HIS A 8 8.91 46.58 -23.34
C HIS A 8 8.18 45.80 -24.44
N LYS A 9 8.48 44.51 -24.65
CA LYS A 9 7.90 43.75 -25.78
C LYS A 9 7.22 42.41 -25.43
N PHE A 10 6.65 42.29 -24.22
CA PHE A 10 5.95 41.07 -23.78
C PHE A 10 4.54 41.26 -23.18
N VAL A 11 3.90 42.42 -23.37
CA VAL A 11 2.57 42.71 -22.75
C VAL A 11 1.41 42.76 -23.75
N THR A 12 1.62 42.49 -25.04
CA THR A 12 0.53 42.63 -26.03
C THR A 12 0.41 41.45 -26.98
N LYS A 13 -0.09 40.30 -26.48
CA LYS A 13 -0.95 39.35 -27.23
C LYS A 13 -1.27 38.09 -26.39
N PHE A 14 -2.44 38.08 -25.76
CA PHE A 14 -3.24 36.85 -25.55
C PHE A 14 -4.74 37.21 -25.59
N PRO A 15 -5.62 36.34 -26.11
CA PRO A 15 -7.00 36.68 -26.45
C PRO A 15 -7.94 36.72 -25.23
N LYS A 16 -8.98 37.54 -25.37
CA LYS A 16 -10.07 37.79 -24.42
C LYS A 16 -11.02 36.59 -24.33
N GLU A 17 -10.89 35.74 -23.32
CA GLU A 17 -11.97 34.89 -22.81
C GLU A 17 -11.90 34.76 -21.28
N VAL A 18 -12.18 35.85 -20.57
CA VAL A 18 -12.50 35.82 -19.14
C VAL A 18 -13.68 36.73 -18.89
N ASN A 19 -14.88 36.27 -19.23
CA ASN A 19 -16.15 36.83 -18.75
C ASN A 19 -16.96 35.69 -18.11
N ASN A 20 -16.53 35.26 -16.92
CA ASN A 20 -17.34 34.43 -16.03
C ASN A 20 -17.00 34.66 -14.53
N LEU A 21 -16.50 35.86 -14.19
CA LEU A 21 -16.17 36.26 -12.81
C LEU A 21 -17.41 36.60 -11.97
N SER A 22 -18.58 36.86 -12.57
CA SER A 22 -19.82 37.11 -11.82
C SER A 22 -20.43 35.85 -11.21
N LYS A 23 -20.18 34.65 -11.78
CA LYS A 23 -20.58 33.36 -11.18
C LYS A 23 -19.68 32.92 -10.02
N PHE A 24 -18.44 33.41 -9.97
CA PHE A 24 -17.50 33.10 -8.89
C PHE A 24 -17.75 33.96 -7.64
N ASN A 25 -18.13 35.24 -7.81
CA ASN A 25 -18.44 36.13 -6.69
C ASN A 25 -19.70 35.73 -5.90
N ASN A 26 -20.69 35.10 -6.54
CA ASN A 26 -21.88 34.59 -5.83
C ASN A 26 -21.62 33.30 -5.05
N ILE A 27 -20.58 32.53 -5.38
CA ILE A 27 -20.18 31.34 -4.60
C ILE A 27 -19.26 31.75 -3.43
N MET A 28 -18.48 32.82 -3.60
CA MET A 28 -17.64 33.38 -2.54
C MET A 28 -18.46 34.14 -1.49
N SER A 29 -19.56 34.83 -1.87
CA SER A 29 -20.44 35.51 -0.91
C SER A 29 -21.30 34.56 -0.06
N ILE A 30 -21.53 33.32 -0.53
CA ILE A 30 -22.18 32.26 0.25
C ILE A 30 -21.18 31.56 1.19
N LYS A 31 -19.89 31.45 0.80
CA LYS A 31 -18.83 30.96 1.71
C LYS A 31 -18.41 32.00 2.76
N LEU A 32 -18.51 33.30 2.45
CA LEU A 32 -18.12 34.36 3.40
C LEU A 32 -19.14 34.62 4.52
N LYS A 33 -20.40 34.18 4.36
CA LYS A 33 -21.41 34.18 5.43
C LYS A 33 -21.28 33.02 6.43
N LEU A 34 -20.42 32.03 6.16
CA LEU A 34 -20.10 30.95 7.10
C LEU A 34 -18.81 31.19 7.90
N THR A 35 -17.93 32.08 7.43
CA THR A 35 -16.74 32.54 8.18
C THR A 35 -17.03 33.65 9.19
N GLY A 36 -18.25 34.19 9.20
CA GLY A 36 -18.71 35.24 10.13
C GLY A 36 -19.29 34.74 11.46
N PHE A 37 -19.20 33.43 11.76
CA PHE A 37 -19.61 32.86 13.05
C PHE A 37 -18.40 32.40 13.89
N PHE A 38 -17.19 32.87 13.55
CA PHE A 38 -15.94 32.49 14.23
C PHE A 38 -15.40 33.58 15.19
N LEU A 39 -16.26 34.48 15.66
CA LEU A 39 -15.93 35.46 16.68
C LEU A 39 -17.07 35.54 17.71
N LEU A 40 -17.09 34.59 18.65
CA LEU A 40 -17.47 34.85 20.05
C LEU A 40 -17.17 33.59 20.88
N PHE A 41 -16.70 33.80 22.11
CA PHE A 41 -16.35 32.79 23.13
C PHE A 41 -14.99 32.10 23.01
N THR A 42 -13.93 32.89 23.14
CA THR A 42 -12.78 32.47 23.96
C THR A 42 -13.09 32.73 25.43
N ALA A 43 -13.07 31.66 26.23
CA ALA A 43 -12.58 31.59 27.63
C ALA A 43 -13.36 30.54 28.42
N LEU A 44 -12.97 29.27 28.32
CA LEU A 44 -13.12 28.33 29.43
C LEU A 44 -11.85 27.49 29.51
N VAL A 45 -11.11 27.71 30.59
CA VAL A 45 -9.95 26.93 31.02
C VAL A 45 -10.43 25.50 31.28
N PHE A 46 -9.90 24.51 30.56
CA PHE A 46 -10.15 23.10 30.86
C PHE A 46 -9.29 22.67 32.05
N SER A 47 -9.94 22.33 33.16
CA SER A 47 -9.32 21.67 34.31
C SER A 47 -9.11 20.19 33.98
N GLN A 48 -7.86 19.72 34.09
CA GLN A 48 -7.54 18.29 34.00
C GLN A 48 -7.99 17.58 35.30
N GLN A 49 -8.78 16.51 35.19
CA GLN A 49 -9.27 15.76 36.35
C GLN A 49 -8.24 14.70 36.80
N LEU A 50 -7.74 14.86 38.02
CA LEU A 50 -6.83 13.92 38.67
C LEU A 50 -7.56 12.73 39.36
N GLU A 51 -8.89 12.79 39.43
CA GLU A 51 -9.73 11.84 40.19
C GLU A 51 -9.90 10.49 39.47
N LYS A 52 -8.95 9.57 39.68
CA LYS A 52 -8.98 8.17 39.19
C LYS A 52 -8.26 7.25 40.17
N THR A 53 -8.44 5.94 40.00
CA THR A 53 -7.64 4.91 40.68
C THR A 53 -6.44 4.55 39.80
N TRP A 54 -5.24 4.74 40.32
CA TRP A 54 -3.97 4.65 39.63
C TRP A 54 -3.14 3.48 40.18
N LYS A 55 -2.63 2.60 39.31
CA LYS A 55 -1.76 1.46 39.69
C LYS A 55 -0.35 1.61 39.12
N SER A 56 0.66 1.41 39.98
CA SER A 56 2.09 1.48 39.60
C SER A 56 2.50 0.37 38.62
N PHE A 57 3.48 0.67 37.75
CA PHE A 57 4.08 -0.27 36.79
C PHE A 57 5.27 -1.07 37.34
N GLN A 58 5.81 -0.72 38.52
CA GLN A 58 7.02 -1.33 39.11
C GLN A 58 6.72 -2.54 40.03
N PRO A 59 7.72 -3.39 40.37
CA PRO A 59 7.51 -4.68 41.06
C PRO A 59 6.91 -4.54 42.47
N ASP A 60 7.00 -3.35 43.06
CA ASP A 60 6.32 -2.99 44.30
C ASP A 60 4.94 -2.40 43.95
N THR A 61 3.88 -3.16 44.23
CA THR A 61 2.49 -2.79 43.91
C THR A 61 2.05 -1.60 44.75
N LEU A 62 2.32 -0.40 44.24
CA LEU A 62 1.83 0.87 44.76
C LEU A 62 0.50 1.22 44.09
N LEU A 63 -0.55 1.34 44.91
CA LEU A 63 -1.90 1.74 44.54
C LEU A 63 -2.14 3.18 45.02
N LEU A 64 -2.60 4.06 44.13
CA LEU A 64 -2.94 5.44 44.44
C LEU A 64 -4.38 5.72 43.98
N GLU A 65 -5.30 5.85 44.92
CA GLU A 65 -6.68 6.24 44.64
C GLU A 65 -6.88 7.71 44.99
N ILE A 66 -7.37 8.51 44.04
CA ILE A 66 -7.67 9.93 44.24
C ILE A 66 -9.14 10.16 43.91
N LYS A 67 -9.93 10.57 44.92
CA LYS A 67 -11.38 10.84 44.78
C LYS A 67 -11.80 11.97 45.71
N ALA A 68 -12.57 12.93 45.22
CA ALA A 68 -13.29 13.92 46.02
C ALA A 68 -12.42 14.60 47.09
N ASN A 69 -11.25 15.12 46.67
CA ASN A 69 -10.28 15.83 47.52
C ASN A 69 -9.56 14.97 48.58
N ARG A 70 -9.65 13.64 48.48
CA ARG A 70 -8.93 12.67 49.31
C ARG A 70 -8.06 11.74 48.48
N PHE A 71 -6.97 11.28 49.07
CA PHE A 71 -6.09 10.26 48.49
C PHE A 71 -6.01 9.04 49.42
N CYS A 72 -5.82 7.87 48.82
CA CYS A 72 -5.41 6.64 49.49
C CYS A 72 -4.20 6.08 48.74
N LEU A 73 -3.07 5.91 49.44
CA LEU A 73 -1.85 5.32 48.92
C LEU A 73 -1.59 4.02 49.67
N GLU A 74 -1.52 2.90 48.96
CA GLU A 74 -1.31 1.57 49.51
C GLU A 74 -0.07 0.94 48.87
N ASN A 75 0.85 0.44 49.69
CA ASN A 75 2.02 -0.31 49.24
C ASN A 75 2.10 -1.66 49.97
N ASN A 76 2.08 -2.76 49.22
CA ASN A 76 2.08 -4.11 49.80
C ASN A 76 3.47 -4.60 50.29
N SER A 77 4.56 -3.91 49.96
CA SER A 77 5.93 -4.38 50.27
C SER A 77 6.64 -3.64 51.41
N ASP A 78 6.05 -2.59 51.99
CA ASP A 78 6.69 -1.78 53.04
C ASP A 78 5.71 -1.50 54.22
N GLU A 79 6.06 -1.93 55.45
CA GLU A 79 5.19 -1.81 56.62
C GLU A 79 4.86 -0.36 57.02
N LEU A 80 5.69 0.61 56.62
CA LEU A 80 5.46 2.04 56.84
C LEU A 80 4.45 2.65 55.87
N PHE A 81 4.16 1.99 54.74
CA PHE A 81 3.26 2.47 53.67
C PHE A 81 2.03 1.56 53.48
N LYS A 82 1.70 0.75 54.49
CA LYS A 82 0.60 -0.22 54.44
C LYS A 82 -0.73 0.42 54.03
N LYS A 83 -0.99 1.66 54.47
CA LYS A 83 -2.12 2.48 54.00
C LYS A 83 -1.97 3.94 54.47
N LEU A 84 -1.82 4.88 53.55
CA LEU A 84 -1.82 6.32 53.84
C LEU A 84 -3.07 6.95 53.25
N GLU A 85 -3.91 7.51 54.11
CA GLU A 85 -5.11 8.25 53.70
C GLU A 85 -5.02 9.70 54.17
N GLY A 86 -5.57 10.61 53.39
CA GLY A 86 -5.58 12.02 53.76
C GLY A 86 -6.12 12.93 52.67
N LYS A 87 -5.84 14.23 52.79
CA LYS A 87 -6.24 15.24 51.79
C LYS A 87 -5.12 15.50 50.81
N TYR A 88 -5.47 15.92 49.60
CA TYR A 88 -4.48 16.37 48.62
C TYR A 88 -4.79 17.76 48.11
N GLU A 89 -3.76 18.51 47.71
CA GLU A 89 -3.88 19.77 46.99
C GLU A 89 -2.95 19.75 45.78
N VAL A 90 -3.42 20.23 44.62
CA VAL A 90 -2.58 20.40 43.43
C VAL A 90 -2.27 21.89 43.26
N ARG A 91 -1.00 22.26 43.29
CA ARG A 91 -0.56 23.65 43.10
C ARG A 91 0.73 23.69 42.27
N ASN A 92 0.72 24.44 41.16
CA ASN A 92 1.88 24.70 40.29
C ASN A 92 2.68 23.42 39.95
N ASP A 93 2.01 22.41 39.41
CA ASP A 93 2.57 21.09 39.04
C ASP A 93 3.07 20.22 40.20
N PHE A 94 2.74 20.57 41.45
CA PHE A 94 2.98 19.72 42.62
C PHE A 94 1.68 19.11 43.13
N LEU A 95 1.72 17.81 43.36
CA LEU A 95 0.73 17.07 44.15
C LEU A 95 1.22 17.02 45.59
N LEU A 96 0.54 17.75 46.47
CA LEU A 96 0.81 17.82 47.91
C LEU A 96 -0.13 16.86 48.62
N LEU A 97 0.43 15.91 49.36
CA LEU A 97 -0.32 14.93 50.16
C LEU A 97 -0.23 15.29 51.64
N PHE A 98 -1.39 15.40 52.30
CA PHE A 98 -1.56 15.66 53.73
C PHE A 98 -2.14 14.42 54.41
N PRO A 99 -1.31 13.46 54.84
CA PRO A 99 -1.79 12.24 55.50
C PRO A 99 -2.44 12.56 56.86
N GLU A 100 -3.56 11.91 57.16
CA GLU A 100 -4.32 12.07 58.41
C GLU A 100 -3.99 10.96 59.45
N ASN A 101 -3.14 9.97 59.10
CA ASN A 101 -2.77 8.86 60.00
C ASN A 101 -1.69 9.26 61.02
N GLU A 102 -1.86 8.83 62.28
CA GLU A 102 -0.90 9.07 63.36
C GLU A 102 0.47 8.41 63.06
N GLY A 103 1.51 9.24 62.91
CA GLY A 103 2.89 8.78 62.78
C GLY A 103 3.70 9.36 61.61
N PHE A 104 3.08 10.11 60.69
CA PHE A 104 3.79 10.64 59.51
C PHE A 104 3.67 12.16 59.37
N ASN A 105 4.63 12.91 59.93
CA ASN A 105 4.72 14.39 59.84
C ASN A 105 5.50 14.86 58.59
N GLY A 106 5.26 14.23 57.43
CA GLY A 106 5.90 14.61 56.18
C GLY A 106 4.87 14.94 55.11
N ILE A 107 4.80 16.22 54.70
CA ILE A 107 4.09 16.59 53.47
C ILE A 107 4.75 15.84 52.32
N GLY A 108 4.00 14.97 51.66
CA GLY A 108 4.49 14.29 50.46
C GLY A 108 4.40 15.25 49.28
N ASP A 109 5.52 15.85 48.87
CA ASP A 109 5.61 16.64 47.64
C ASP A 109 5.98 15.74 46.46
N PHE A 110 5.08 15.61 45.49
CA PHE A 110 5.35 14.96 44.22
C PHE A 110 5.24 15.98 43.10
N ARG A 111 6.24 16.05 42.22
CA ARG A 111 6.15 16.84 41.00
C ARG A 111 5.43 16.02 39.92
N ILE A 112 4.37 16.57 39.36
CA ILE A 112 3.65 15.99 38.23
C ILE A 112 4.49 16.24 36.97
N ILE A 113 4.91 15.17 36.31
CA ILE A 113 5.64 15.24 35.03
C ILE A 113 4.68 15.09 33.86
N GLN A 114 3.68 14.22 34.00
CA GLN A 114 2.73 13.93 32.94
C GLN A 114 1.40 13.46 33.52
N VAL A 115 0.29 13.99 33.00
CA VAL A 115 -1.07 13.50 33.27
C VAL A 115 -1.77 13.33 31.93
N THR A 116 -2.26 12.12 31.66
CA THR A 116 -3.17 11.84 30.55
C THR A 116 -4.40 11.09 31.07
N ASP A 117 -5.31 10.71 30.18
CA ASP A 117 -6.48 9.93 30.58
C ASP A 117 -6.17 8.54 31.12
N SER A 118 -4.99 7.99 30.81
CA SER A 118 -4.60 6.62 31.16
C SER A 118 -3.27 6.51 31.87
N THR A 119 -2.47 7.59 31.93
CA THR A 119 -1.13 7.60 32.52
C THR A 119 -0.93 8.79 33.45
N LEU A 120 -0.32 8.55 34.61
CA LEU A 120 0.14 9.56 35.55
C LEU A 120 1.62 9.29 35.85
N VAL A 121 2.47 10.31 35.70
CA VAL A 121 3.90 10.22 36.02
C VAL A 121 4.23 11.26 37.09
N LEU A 122 4.71 10.78 38.24
CA LEU A 122 5.10 11.60 39.38
C LEU A 122 6.62 11.49 39.61
N SER A 123 7.24 12.56 40.10
CA SER A 123 8.66 12.58 40.47
C SER A 123 8.86 13.07 41.89
N LYS A 124 9.73 12.37 42.63
CA LYS A 124 10.17 12.77 43.97
C LYS A 124 11.63 12.43 44.18
N ARG A 125 12.46 13.42 44.55
CA ARG A 125 13.91 13.27 44.79
C ARG A 125 14.66 12.52 43.66
N GLY A 126 14.29 12.77 42.41
CA GLY A 126 14.92 12.15 41.23
C GLY A 126 14.43 10.75 40.86
N LYS A 127 13.50 10.15 41.63
CA LYS A 127 12.83 8.89 41.26
C LYS A 127 11.49 9.17 40.58
N LEU A 128 11.22 8.42 39.50
CA LEU A 128 9.99 8.50 38.71
C LEU A 128 9.03 7.37 39.10
N TYR A 129 7.75 7.70 39.26
CA TYR A 129 6.66 6.78 39.55
C TYR A 129 5.65 6.83 38.40
N HIS A 130 5.40 5.68 37.77
CA HIS A 130 4.51 5.55 36.62
C HIS A 130 3.24 4.82 37.01
N PHE A 131 2.08 5.45 36.80
CA PHE A 131 0.79 4.85 37.11
C PHE A 131 -0.12 4.75 35.88
N LYS A 132 -0.96 3.71 35.84
CA LYS A 132 -2.03 3.51 34.85
C LYS A 132 -3.40 3.31 35.51
N THR A 133 -4.47 3.70 34.83
CA THR A 133 -5.84 3.55 35.33
C THR A 133 -6.34 2.12 35.21
N GLU A 134 -6.96 1.57 36.24
CA GLU A 134 -7.58 0.24 36.20
C GLU A 134 -8.88 0.27 35.38
N LYS A 135 -8.92 -0.40 34.23
CA LYS A 135 -10.18 -0.67 33.52
C LYS A 135 -10.88 -1.82 34.23
N THR A 136 -12.15 -1.62 34.58
CA THR A 136 -13.02 -2.61 35.21
C THR A 136 -12.98 -3.96 34.47
N ASN A 137 -12.65 -5.00 35.21
CA ASN A 137 -12.50 -6.38 34.76
C ASN A 137 -13.74 -6.89 34.00
N VAL A 138 -13.63 -7.03 32.68
CA VAL A 138 -14.22 -8.17 31.97
C VAL A 138 -13.18 -9.29 32.08
N PRO A 139 -13.56 -10.55 32.41
CA PRO A 139 -12.60 -11.60 32.73
C PRO A 139 -11.58 -11.75 31.59
N LEU A 140 -10.30 -11.71 31.97
CA LEU A 140 -9.18 -12.13 31.13
C LEU A 140 -9.39 -13.60 30.75
N ALA A 141 -10.09 -13.83 29.64
CA ALA A 141 -9.65 -14.86 28.75
C ALA A 141 -8.22 -14.47 28.36
N VAL A 142 -7.29 -15.40 28.57
CA VAL A 142 -6.05 -15.39 27.82
C VAL A 142 -6.49 -15.36 26.35
N GLU A 143 -6.48 -14.18 25.72
CA GLU A 143 -6.65 -14.11 24.28
C GLU A 143 -5.47 -14.89 23.71
N ASP A 144 -5.78 -16.09 23.19
CA ASP A 144 -4.96 -16.78 22.22
C ASP A 144 -4.32 -15.72 21.32
N SER A 145 -3.00 -15.74 21.20
CA SER A 145 -2.26 -14.98 20.18
C SER A 145 -3.11 -14.94 18.91
N ALA A 146 -3.61 -13.78 18.49
CA ALA A 146 -4.66 -13.67 17.48
C ALA A 146 -4.22 -14.31 16.15
N LYS A 147 -4.50 -15.61 15.97
CA LYS A 147 -4.06 -16.34 14.78
C LYS A 147 -4.85 -15.83 13.58
N ILE A 148 -4.16 -15.54 12.47
CA ILE A 148 -4.79 -15.24 11.19
C ILE A 148 -5.69 -16.43 10.80
N ILE A 149 -6.94 -16.13 10.44
CA ILE A 149 -7.92 -17.15 10.07
C ILE A 149 -7.50 -17.77 8.73
N PRO A 150 -7.32 -19.11 8.66
CA PRO A 150 -6.86 -19.78 7.45
C PRO A 150 -7.91 -19.75 6.34
N ASN A 151 -7.46 -19.99 5.11
CA ASN A 151 -8.32 -20.05 3.92
C ASN A 151 -9.40 -21.13 4.06
N GLN A 152 -10.67 -20.73 3.90
CA GLN A 152 -11.82 -21.63 4.09
C GLN A 152 -12.14 -22.47 2.85
N GLY A 153 -11.50 -22.18 1.72
CA GLY A 153 -11.75 -22.85 0.46
C GLY A 153 -13.00 -22.34 -0.26
N PHE A 154 -13.21 -22.87 -1.46
CA PHE A 154 -14.28 -22.42 -2.35
C PHE A 154 -15.67 -22.63 -1.73
N SER A 155 -16.53 -21.62 -1.82
CA SER A 155 -17.92 -21.68 -1.38
C SER A 155 -18.85 -20.98 -2.38
N VAL A 156 -20.16 -21.25 -2.30
CA VAL A 156 -21.14 -20.54 -3.14
C VAL A 156 -21.14 -19.03 -2.85
N THR A 157 -20.86 -18.66 -1.59
CA THR A 157 -20.73 -17.26 -1.17
C THR A 157 -19.48 -16.60 -1.77
N SER A 158 -18.33 -17.29 -1.77
CA SER A 158 -17.12 -16.77 -2.41
C SER A 158 -17.30 -16.63 -3.92
N LEU A 159 -17.98 -17.60 -4.57
CA LEU A 159 -18.29 -17.58 -6.00
C LEU A 159 -19.11 -16.35 -6.41
N TRP A 160 -20.29 -16.14 -5.80
CA TRP A 160 -21.16 -15.04 -6.23
C TRP A 160 -20.54 -13.68 -5.91
N ARG A 161 -19.83 -13.55 -4.78
CA ARG A 161 -19.11 -12.31 -4.43
C ARG A 161 -17.99 -12.02 -5.42
N GLY A 162 -17.21 -13.04 -5.80
CA GLY A 162 -16.19 -12.91 -6.83
C GLY A 162 -16.79 -12.54 -8.20
N ALA A 163 -17.89 -13.17 -8.58
CA ALA A 163 -18.61 -12.85 -9.81
C ALA A 163 -19.16 -11.41 -9.83
N LEU A 164 -19.72 -10.94 -8.71
CA LEU A 164 -20.14 -9.55 -8.54
C LEU A 164 -18.94 -8.60 -8.67
N GLY A 165 -17.82 -8.92 -8.00
CA GLY A 165 -16.58 -8.15 -8.09
C GLY A 165 -16.09 -8.01 -9.53
N MET A 166 -15.96 -9.12 -10.25
CA MET A 166 -15.57 -9.13 -11.66
C MET A 166 -16.54 -8.32 -12.51
N PHE A 167 -17.84 -8.49 -12.31
CA PHE A 167 -18.86 -7.73 -13.04
C PHE A 167 -18.69 -6.22 -12.82
N VAL A 168 -18.53 -5.76 -11.58
CA VAL A 168 -18.33 -4.33 -11.27
C VAL A 168 -17.04 -3.80 -11.88
N LEU A 169 -15.93 -4.55 -11.81
CA LEU A 169 -14.67 -4.14 -12.44
C LEU A 169 -14.79 -4.01 -13.97
N LEU A 170 -15.50 -4.93 -14.62
CA LEU A 170 -15.81 -4.86 -16.05
C LEU A 170 -16.76 -3.70 -16.37
N CYS A 171 -17.73 -3.41 -15.49
CA CYS A 171 -18.60 -2.23 -15.62
C CYS A 171 -17.79 -0.93 -15.54
N ILE A 172 -16.80 -0.84 -14.65
CA ILE A 172 -15.89 0.32 -14.60
C ILE A 172 -15.14 0.45 -15.94
N ALA A 173 -14.54 -0.64 -16.45
CA ALA A 173 -13.87 -0.61 -17.75
C ALA A 173 -14.82 -0.20 -18.90
N TYR A 174 -16.07 -0.66 -18.87
CA TYR A 174 -17.11 -0.32 -19.83
C TYR A 174 -17.52 1.17 -19.75
N LEU A 175 -17.65 1.72 -18.54
CA LEU A 175 -18.00 3.13 -18.32
C LEU A 175 -16.93 4.06 -18.87
N PHE A 176 -15.65 3.73 -18.68
CA PHE A 176 -14.49 4.51 -19.16
C PHE A 176 -14.05 4.15 -20.60
N SER A 177 -14.80 3.28 -21.29
CA SER A 177 -14.54 2.88 -22.67
C SER A 177 -14.68 4.04 -23.65
N ASN A 178 -13.76 4.14 -24.62
CA ASN A 178 -13.83 5.12 -25.69
C ASN A 178 -14.97 4.85 -26.68
N ASN A 179 -15.27 3.57 -26.95
CA ASN A 179 -16.32 3.17 -27.90
C ASN A 179 -17.00 1.86 -27.47
N ARG A 180 -18.02 1.98 -26.62
CA ARG A 180 -18.74 0.85 -26.02
C ARG A 180 -19.34 -0.14 -27.03
N ARG A 181 -19.67 0.33 -28.25
CA ARG A 181 -20.28 -0.50 -29.31
C ARG A 181 -19.26 -1.37 -30.05
N LYS A 182 -17.97 -1.03 -29.98
CA LYS A 182 -16.89 -1.74 -30.69
C LYS A 182 -16.14 -2.72 -29.79
N ILE A 183 -16.55 -2.89 -28.52
CA ILE A 183 -15.96 -3.87 -27.62
C ILE A 183 -16.16 -5.28 -28.20
N ASN A 184 -15.06 -5.98 -28.44
CA ASN A 184 -15.09 -7.37 -28.89
C ASN A 184 -15.31 -8.30 -27.69
N TRP A 185 -16.58 -8.62 -27.40
CA TRP A 185 -16.95 -9.49 -26.29
C TRP A 185 -16.38 -10.90 -26.39
N LYS A 186 -16.07 -11.39 -27.59
CA LYS A 186 -15.39 -12.69 -27.76
C LYS A 186 -13.99 -12.65 -27.12
N THR A 187 -13.20 -11.61 -27.39
CA THR A 187 -11.87 -11.44 -26.77
C THR A 187 -11.99 -11.25 -25.25
N VAL A 188 -12.99 -10.50 -24.77
CA VAL A 188 -13.23 -10.29 -23.34
C VAL A 188 -13.56 -11.60 -22.63
N ILE A 189 -14.52 -12.37 -23.14
CA ILE A 189 -14.95 -13.64 -22.52
C ILE A 189 -13.83 -14.67 -22.56
N ILE A 190 -13.11 -14.80 -23.69
CA ILE A 190 -11.99 -15.73 -23.80
C ILE A 190 -10.87 -15.33 -22.85
N GLY A 191 -10.53 -14.04 -22.77
CA GLY A 191 -9.48 -13.54 -21.87
C GLY A 191 -9.80 -13.80 -20.40
N LEU A 192 -11.03 -13.52 -19.96
CA LEU A 192 -11.48 -13.85 -18.60
C LEU A 192 -11.49 -15.36 -18.36
N SER A 193 -11.90 -16.16 -19.34
CA SER A 193 -11.86 -17.63 -19.22
C SER A 193 -10.44 -18.15 -19.07
N VAL A 194 -9.49 -17.64 -19.87
CA VAL A 194 -8.06 -17.99 -19.75
C VAL A 194 -7.54 -17.60 -18.37
N GLN A 195 -7.84 -16.40 -17.90
CA GLN A 195 -7.41 -15.92 -16.58
C GLN A 195 -7.98 -16.79 -15.45
N LEU A 196 -9.27 -17.17 -15.52
CA LEU A 196 -9.93 -18.06 -14.57
C LEU A 196 -9.35 -19.48 -14.62
N LEU A 197 -9.13 -20.04 -15.80
CA LEU A 197 -8.53 -21.37 -15.97
C LEU A 197 -7.10 -21.42 -15.43
N LEU A 198 -6.30 -20.38 -15.68
CA LEU A 198 -4.97 -20.25 -15.09
C LEU A 198 -5.04 -20.18 -13.57
N ALA A 199 -5.95 -19.39 -13.00
CA ALA A 199 -6.11 -19.29 -11.56
C ALA A 199 -6.52 -20.62 -10.92
N ILE A 200 -7.49 -21.33 -11.52
CA ILE A 200 -7.90 -22.66 -11.05
C ILE A 200 -6.73 -23.65 -11.17
N GLY A 201 -6.00 -23.61 -12.28
CA GLY A 201 -4.78 -24.40 -12.47
C GLY A 201 -3.81 -24.19 -11.31
N VAL A 202 -3.36 -22.95 -11.10
CA VAL A 202 -2.32 -22.66 -10.10
C VAL A 202 -2.80 -22.80 -8.66
N LEU A 203 -4.09 -22.62 -8.37
CA LEU A 203 -4.61 -22.64 -6.99
C LEU A 203 -5.24 -23.98 -6.57
N LYS A 204 -5.64 -24.83 -7.51
CA LYS A 204 -6.37 -26.08 -7.21
C LYS A 204 -5.79 -27.33 -7.86
N VAL A 205 -5.04 -27.23 -8.96
CA VAL A 205 -4.53 -28.40 -9.68
C VAL A 205 -3.10 -28.73 -9.21
N PRO A 206 -2.87 -29.86 -8.52
CA PRO A 206 -1.57 -30.17 -7.92
C PRO A 206 -0.41 -30.22 -8.93
N GLN A 207 -0.67 -30.71 -10.14
CA GLN A 207 0.34 -30.79 -11.20
C GLN A 207 0.78 -29.39 -11.66
N VAL A 208 -0.16 -28.43 -11.74
CA VAL A 208 0.15 -27.05 -12.12
C VAL A 208 0.81 -26.31 -10.96
N GLN A 209 0.35 -26.54 -9.73
CA GLN A 209 1.02 -26.06 -8.52
C GLN A 209 2.48 -26.47 -8.47
N TYR A 210 2.76 -27.75 -8.71
CA TYR A 210 4.12 -28.28 -8.75
C TYR A 210 4.99 -27.54 -9.77
N VAL A 211 4.49 -27.29 -10.99
CA VAL A 211 5.24 -26.51 -12.01
C VAL A 211 5.55 -25.10 -11.51
N PHE A 212 4.59 -24.40 -10.91
CA PHE A 212 4.82 -23.05 -10.38
C PHE A 212 5.73 -23.05 -9.15
N GLU A 213 5.71 -24.10 -8.33
CA GLU A 213 6.64 -24.28 -7.22
C GLU A 213 8.06 -24.54 -7.71
N GLN A 214 8.24 -25.32 -8.79
CA GLN A 214 9.55 -25.50 -9.41
C GLN A 214 10.09 -24.19 -10.02
N VAL A 215 9.23 -23.39 -10.66
CA VAL A 215 9.67 -22.07 -11.14
C VAL A 215 9.96 -21.14 -9.95
N GLY A 216 9.13 -21.18 -8.91
CA GLY A 216 9.32 -20.40 -7.68
C GLY A 216 10.62 -20.76 -6.95
N SER A 217 10.98 -22.04 -6.87
CA SER A 217 12.22 -22.49 -6.24
C SER A 217 13.46 -22.00 -7.00
N VAL A 218 13.39 -21.87 -8.33
CA VAL A 218 14.45 -21.24 -9.11
C VAL A 218 14.62 -19.77 -8.71
N PHE A 219 13.54 -19.01 -8.50
CA PHE A 219 13.63 -17.64 -8.01
C PHE A 219 14.23 -17.57 -6.60
N VAL A 220 13.84 -18.47 -5.71
CA VAL A 220 14.41 -18.55 -4.35
C VAL A 220 15.89 -18.89 -4.40
N LEU A 221 16.31 -19.86 -5.22
CA LEU A 221 17.72 -20.21 -5.41
C LEU A 221 18.55 -19.03 -5.93
N ILE A 222 17.98 -18.22 -6.83
CA ILE A 222 18.64 -17.00 -7.31
C ILE A 222 18.80 -15.95 -6.18
N LEU A 223 17.83 -15.85 -5.26
CA LEU A 223 17.98 -15.01 -4.07
C LEU A 223 19.17 -15.47 -3.22
N ASP A 224 19.40 -16.77 -3.10
CA ASP A 224 20.52 -17.31 -2.33
C ASP A 224 21.88 -17.05 -3.01
N PHE A 225 21.96 -17.12 -4.34
CA PHE A 225 23.15 -16.68 -5.07
C PHE A 225 23.45 -15.20 -4.86
N THR A 226 22.40 -14.37 -4.84
CA THR A 226 22.55 -12.95 -4.53
C THR A 226 23.07 -12.77 -3.10
N LYS A 227 22.54 -13.54 -2.13
CA LYS A 227 22.96 -13.49 -0.73
C LYS A 227 24.47 -13.75 -0.60
N ALA A 228 25.02 -14.74 -1.30
CA ALA A 228 26.46 -14.99 -1.29
C ALA A 228 27.29 -13.79 -1.79
N GLY A 229 26.82 -13.10 -2.84
CA GLY A 229 27.45 -11.88 -3.33
C GLY A 229 27.34 -10.71 -2.35
N SER A 230 26.19 -10.55 -1.70
CA SER A 230 25.97 -9.54 -0.67
C SER A 230 26.79 -9.79 0.59
N GLU A 231 26.93 -11.04 1.04
CA GLU A 231 27.78 -11.42 2.17
C GLU A 231 29.26 -11.12 1.91
N PHE A 232 29.73 -11.36 0.68
CA PHE A 232 31.08 -10.98 0.29
C PHE A 232 31.31 -9.45 0.36
N LEU A 233 30.33 -8.64 -0.06
CA LEU A 233 30.45 -7.18 -0.08
C LEU A 233 30.21 -6.50 1.28
N LEU A 234 29.30 -7.05 2.08
CA LEU A 234 28.73 -6.38 3.26
C LEU A 234 29.04 -7.11 4.58
N GLY A 235 29.54 -8.36 4.50
CA GLY A 235 29.93 -9.16 5.66
C GLY A 235 28.78 -9.34 6.67
N GLY A 236 29.10 -9.15 7.95
CA GLY A 236 28.15 -9.31 9.05
C GLY A 236 26.92 -8.41 9.01
N LEU A 237 26.89 -7.36 8.18
CA LEU A 237 25.70 -6.51 8.00
C LEU A 237 24.53 -7.25 7.34
N MET A 238 24.77 -8.41 6.75
CA MET A 238 23.73 -9.30 6.23
C MET A 238 23.08 -10.17 7.31
N ASP A 239 23.67 -10.26 8.50
CA ASP A 239 23.17 -11.08 9.59
C ASP A 239 21.95 -10.43 10.26
N SER A 240 20.77 -10.98 9.99
CA SER A 240 19.51 -10.52 10.56
C SER A 240 19.36 -10.81 12.05
N ASP A 241 20.07 -11.80 12.59
CA ASP A 241 19.96 -12.17 13.99
C ASP A 241 20.70 -11.16 14.87
N SER A 242 21.83 -10.64 14.36
CA SER A 242 22.62 -9.61 15.03
C SER A 242 22.09 -8.19 14.82
N TYR A 243 21.72 -7.82 13.59
CA TYR A 243 21.41 -6.43 13.22
C TYR A 243 19.95 -6.18 12.85
N GLY A 244 19.12 -7.22 12.86
CA GLY A 244 17.76 -7.15 12.33
C GLY A 244 17.73 -7.11 10.80
N PHE A 245 16.53 -7.08 10.24
CA PHE A 245 16.33 -7.00 8.80
C PHE A 245 16.72 -5.60 8.27
N ILE A 246 17.88 -5.49 7.61
CA ILE A 246 18.30 -4.24 6.96
C ILE A 246 17.92 -4.27 5.48
N PHE A 247 16.84 -3.54 5.16
CA PHE A 247 16.29 -3.44 3.80
C PHE A 247 17.34 -3.18 2.71
N VAL A 248 18.21 -2.19 2.92
CA VAL A 248 19.19 -1.71 1.93
C VAL A 248 20.17 -2.83 1.56
N PHE A 249 20.52 -3.69 2.49
CA PHE A 249 21.51 -4.75 2.30
C PHE A 249 20.88 -6.06 1.85
N GLN A 250 19.65 -6.36 2.29
CA GLN A 250 19.02 -7.65 2.00
C GLN A 250 18.21 -7.66 0.70
N VAL A 251 17.74 -6.50 0.23
CA VAL A 251 16.79 -6.43 -0.89
C VAL A 251 17.38 -5.75 -2.12
N LEU A 252 18.07 -4.63 -1.96
CA LEU A 252 18.56 -3.87 -3.11
C LEU A 252 19.60 -4.62 -3.95
N PRO A 253 20.53 -5.40 -3.38
CA PRO A 253 21.47 -6.19 -4.18
C PRO A 253 20.77 -7.19 -5.10
N THR A 254 19.63 -7.73 -4.68
CA THR A 254 18.79 -8.62 -5.50
C THR A 254 18.33 -7.94 -6.77
N ILE A 255 17.91 -6.66 -6.70
CA ILE A 255 17.49 -5.89 -7.87
C ILE A 255 18.66 -5.76 -8.87
N VAL A 256 19.86 -5.47 -8.35
CA VAL A 256 21.08 -5.33 -9.17
C VAL A 256 21.43 -6.65 -9.86
N PHE A 257 21.48 -7.74 -9.08
CA PHE A 257 21.83 -9.07 -9.60
C PHE A 257 20.81 -9.55 -10.64
N PHE A 258 19.51 -9.44 -10.36
CA PHE A 258 18.49 -9.88 -11.30
C PHE A 258 18.47 -9.04 -12.58
N SER A 259 18.79 -7.74 -12.53
CA SER A 259 18.90 -6.92 -13.73
C SER A 259 20.07 -7.36 -14.61
N ALA A 260 21.23 -7.69 -14.00
CA ALA A 260 22.36 -8.31 -14.69
C ALA A 260 21.99 -9.67 -15.30
N LEU A 261 21.33 -10.54 -14.53
CA LEU A 261 20.90 -11.86 -14.98
C LEU A 261 19.90 -11.76 -16.15
N THR A 262 18.91 -10.88 -16.03
CA THR A 262 17.91 -10.65 -17.08
C THR A 262 18.57 -10.16 -18.36
N SER A 263 19.55 -9.26 -18.25
CA SER A 263 20.33 -8.77 -19.40
C SER A 263 21.13 -9.89 -20.08
N VAL A 264 21.72 -10.81 -19.30
CA VAL A 264 22.38 -12.00 -19.85
C VAL A 264 21.39 -12.92 -20.56
N LEU A 265 20.26 -13.22 -19.92
CA LEU A 265 19.22 -14.07 -20.52
C LEU A 265 18.64 -13.47 -21.80
N PHE A 266 18.58 -12.14 -21.88
CA PHE A 266 18.21 -11.41 -23.08
C PHE A 266 19.30 -11.50 -24.15
N TYR A 267 20.58 -11.29 -23.80
CA TYR A 267 21.71 -11.44 -24.74
C TYR A 267 21.78 -12.86 -25.32
N LEU A 268 21.55 -13.88 -24.50
CA LEU A 268 21.58 -15.29 -24.90
C LEU A 268 20.35 -15.73 -25.73
N GLY A 269 19.32 -14.89 -25.86
CA GLY A 269 18.11 -15.24 -26.62
C GLY A 269 17.07 -16.04 -25.85
N VAL A 270 17.28 -16.34 -24.57
CA VAL A 270 16.42 -17.21 -23.75
C VAL A 270 15.04 -16.58 -23.54
N ILE A 271 15.02 -15.30 -23.16
CA ILE A 271 13.77 -14.55 -22.94
C ILE A 271 12.95 -14.50 -24.23
N GLN A 272 13.61 -14.29 -25.37
CA GLN A 272 12.97 -14.18 -26.67
C GLN A 272 12.29 -15.50 -27.06
N VAL A 273 12.88 -16.66 -26.77
CA VAL A 273 12.26 -17.96 -27.04
C VAL A 273 10.99 -18.14 -26.19
N ILE A 274 11.08 -17.90 -24.89
CA ILE A 274 9.94 -18.05 -23.96
C ILE A 274 8.81 -17.08 -24.33
N VAL A 275 9.15 -15.80 -24.53
CA VAL A 275 8.18 -14.75 -24.83
C VAL A 275 7.54 -14.95 -26.20
N ARG A 276 8.27 -15.43 -27.22
CA ARG A 276 7.68 -15.80 -28.53
C ARG A 276 6.64 -16.91 -28.39
N GLY A 277 6.92 -17.94 -27.59
CA GLY A 277 5.99 -19.02 -27.33
C GLY A 277 4.70 -18.53 -26.67
N LEU A 278 4.82 -17.74 -25.60
CA LEU A 278 3.67 -17.16 -24.90
C LEU A 278 2.89 -16.18 -25.78
N ALA A 279 3.57 -15.33 -26.55
CA ALA A 279 2.95 -14.40 -27.47
C ALA A 279 2.16 -15.14 -28.56
N TRP A 280 2.69 -16.24 -29.09
CA TRP A 280 1.97 -17.06 -30.06
C TRP A 280 0.68 -17.64 -29.47
N VAL A 281 0.73 -18.16 -28.24
CA VAL A 281 -0.45 -18.66 -27.51
C VAL A 281 -1.48 -17.54 -27.33
N LEU A 282 -1.08 -16.37 -26.84
CA LEU A 282 -1.96 -15.23 -26.61
C LEU A 282 -2.57 -14.70 -27.92
N THR A 283 -1.79 -14.56 -29.00
CA THR A 283 -2.27 -14.16 -30.33
C THR A 283 -3.31 -15.13 -30.86
N LYS A 284 -3.06 -16.44 -30.75
CA LYS A 284 -3.97 -17.47 -31.26
C LYS A 284 -5.28 -17.52 -30.49
N ILE A 285 -5.22 -17.41 -29.16
CA ILE A 285 -6.40 -17.55 -28.30
C ILE A 285 -7.25 -16.28 -28.32
N LEU A 286 -6.63 -15.10 -28.23
CA LEU A 286 -7.33 -13.82 -28.01
C LEU A 286 -7.54 -13.00 -29.29
N GLY A 287 -6.89 -13.36 -30.40
CA GLY A 287 -7.03 -12.68 -31.68
C GLY A 287 -6.45 -11.26 -31.70
N ILE A 288 -5.39 -11.03 -30.93
CA ILE A 288 -4.68 -9.75 -30.82
C ILE A 288 -3.46 -9.69 -31.73
N SER A 289 -2.89 -8.49 -31.95
CA SER A 289 -1.73 -8.32 -32.83
C SER A 289 -0.49 -9.05 -32.31
N GLY A 290 0.38 -9.45 -33.23
CA GLY A 290 1.63 -10.14 -32.85
C GLY A 290 2.53 -9.25 -32.00
N ALA A 291 2.62 -7.96 -32.33
CA ALA A 291 3.47 -7.01 -31.61
C ALA A 291 2.91 -6.72 -30.20
N GLU A 292 1.61 -6.45 -30.06
CA GLU A 292 1.04 -6.20 -28.74
C GLU A 292 1.06 -7.46 -27.85
N SER A 293 0.85 -8.63 -28.45
CA SER A 293 0.99 -9.92 -27.76
C SER A 293 2.41 -10.17 -27.27
N LEU A 294 3.42 -9.86 -28.09
CA LEU A 294 4.83 -9.99 -27.69
C LEU A 294 5.18 -9.07 -26.53
N SER A 295 4.71 -7.82 -26.55
CA SER A 295 4.93 -6.90 -25.43
C SER A 295 4.26 -7.38 -24.14
N VAL A 296 3.00 -7.84 -24.21
CA VAL A 296 2.27 -8.35 -23.03
C VAL A 296 2.92 -9.63 -22.49
N ALA A 297 3.34 -10.55 -23.37
CA ALA A 297 4.08 -11.75 -22.96
C ALA A 297 5.44 -11.41 -22.35
N GLY A 298 6.14 -10.42 -22.90
CA GLY A 298 7.42 -9.92 -22.38
C GLY A 298 7.28 -9.35 -20.98
N ASN A 299 6.23 -8.56 -20.75
CA ASN A 299 5.90 -7.94 -19.47
C ASN A 299 5.68 -8.92 -18.31
N ILE A 300 5.44 -10.22 -18.59
CA ILE A 300 5.37 -11.25 -17.53
C ILE A 300 6.72 -11.39 -16.79
N PHE A 301 7.83 -11.13 -17.49
CA PHE A 301 9.19 -11.29 -16.97
C PHE A 301 9.99 -9.98 -16.94
N LEU A 302 9.72 -9.09 -17.89
CA LEU A 302 10.43 -7.83 -18.10
C LEU A 302 9.63 -6.64 -17.56
N GLY A 303 10.31 -5.57 -17.19
CA GLY A 303 9.66 -4.35 -16.74
C GLY A 303 8.93 -3.59 -17.85
N GLN A 304 8.10 -2.62 -17.43
CA GLN A 304 7.28 -1.78 -18.31
C GLN A 304 8.06 -0.92 -19.34
N THR A 305 9.37 -0.78 -19.17
CA THR A 305 10.28 -0.11 -20.13
C THR A 305 11.12 -1.08 -20.96
N GLU A 306 11.29 -2.30 -20.50
CA GLU A 306 12.12 -3.34 -21.13
C GLU A 306 11.33 -4.15 -22.14
N ALA A 307 10.09 -4.57 -21.81
CA ALA A 307 9.27 -5.33 -22.75
C ALA A 307 8.99 -4.59 -24.07
N PRO A 308 8.74 -3.26 -24.09
CA PRO A 308 8.61 -2.50 -25.32
C PRO A 308 9.86 -2.51 -26.23
N LEU A 309 11.05 -2.75 -25.68
CA LEU A 309 12.29 -2.86 -26.47
C LEU A 309 12.22 -4.02 -27.48
N MET A 310 11.54 -5.11 -27.13
CA MET A 310 11.35 -6.30 -27.98
C MET A 310 10.49 -6.03 -29.23
N ILE A 311 9.72 -4.94 -29.19
CA ILE A 311 8.81 -4.51 -30.27
C ILE A 311 9.16 -3.13 -30.80
N LYS A 312 10.37 -2.63 -30.54
CA LYS A 312 10.81 -1.29 -30.91
C LYS A 312 10.52 -0.95 -32.39
N ALA A 313 10.76 -1.90 -33.29
CA ALA A 313 10.52 -1.75 -34.73
C ALA A 313 9.04 -1.52 -35.12
N TYR A 314 8.10 -1.87 -34.23
CA TYR A 314 6.66 -1.78 -34.46
C TYR A 314 6.01 -0.60 -33.76
N LEU A 315 6.57 -0.14 -32.63
CA LEU A 315 5.96 0.88 -31.76
C LEU A 315 5.50 2.12 -32.54
N GLU A 316 6.31 2.62 -33.47
CA GLU A 316 5.99 3.85 -34.22
C GLU A 316 4.73 3.68 -35.11
N LYS A 317 4.46 2.45 -35.56
CA LYS A 317 3.35 2.11 -36.47
C LYS A 317 2.13 1.56 -35.74
N MET A 318 2.22 1.36 -34.42
CA MET A 318 1.12 0.81 -33.65
C MET A 318 -0.09 1.74 -33.61
N THR A 319 -1.25 1.12 -33.63
CA THR A 319 -2.55 1.76 -33.44
C THR A 319 -2.71 2.24 -32.00
N ARG A 320 -3.66 3.14 -31.77
CA ARG A 320 -3.91 3.67 -30.41
C ARG A 320 -4.36 2.59 -29.42
N SER A 321 -5.10 1.58 -29.88
CA SER A 321 -5.51 0.44 -29.04
C SER A 321 -4.32 -0.44 -28.66
N GLU A 322 -3.40 -0.70 -29.60
CA GLU A 322 -2.16 -1.43 -29.34
C GLU A 322 -1.24 -0.68 -28.37
N ILE A 323 -1.04 0.62 -28.55
CA ILE A 323 -0.25 1.44 -27.62
C ILE A 323 -0.86 1.42 -26.21
N LEU A 324 -2.19 1.52 -26.09
CA LEU A 324 -2.83 1.41 -24.78
C LEU A 324 -2.60 0.04 -24.15
N LEU A 325 -2.64 -1.05 -24.92
CA LEU A 325 -2.32 -2.38 -24.40
C LEU A 325 -0.86 -2.52 -23.97
N VAL A 326 0.10 -1.96 -24.72
CA VAL A 326 1.51 -1.94 -24.31
C VAL A 326 1.66 -1.24 -22.96
N MET A 327 1.00 -0.09 -22.79
CA MET A 327 1.03 0.65 -21.53
C MET A 327 0.37 -0.11 -20.38
N ILE A 328 -0.85 -0.62 -20.58
CA ILE A 328 -1.60 -1.38 -19.55
C ILE A 328 -0.88 -2.68 -19.20
N GLY A 329 -0.34 -3.39 -20.18
CA GLY A 329 0.42 -4.63 -19.97
C GLY A 329 1.63 -4.39 -19.06
N GLY A 330 2.37 -3.31 -19.28
CA GLY A 330 3.48 -2.92 -18.41
C GLY A 330 3.04 -2.52 -16.99
N MET A 331 1.90 -1.85 -16.84
CA MET A 331 1.39 -1.45 -15.52
C MET A 331 0.70 -2.59 -14.76
N ALA A 332 0.22 -3.62 -15.45
CA ALA A 332 -0.50 -4.74 -14.85
C ALA A 332 0.44 -5.81 -14.27
N THR A 333 1.71 -5.81 -14.68
CA THR A 333 2.70 -6.87 -14.40
C THR A 333 3.90 -6.33 -13.63
N VAL A 334 4.76 -7.23 -13.17
CA VAL A 334 5.97 -6.90 -12.39
C VAL A 334 7.20 -7.51 -13.06
N ALA A 335 8.30 -6.76 -13.08
CA ALA A 335 9.59 -7.23 -13.59
C ALA A 335 10.20 -8.31 -12.68
N GLY A 336 10.88 -9.30 -13.25
CA GLY A 336 11.49 -10.40 -12.49
C GLY A 336 12.44 -9.94 -11.37
N GLY A 337 13.23 -8.89 -11.60
CA GLY A 337 14.16 -8.39 -10.57
C GLY A 337 13.48 -7.71 -9.38
N VAL A 338 12.29 -7.17 -9.60
CA VAL A 338 11.48 -6.56 -8.55
C VAL A 338 10.60 -7.61 -7.85
N LEU A 339 10.16 -8.63 -8.58
CA LEU A 339 9.46 -9.80 -8.05
C LEU A 339 10.24 -10.47 -6.91
N ALA A 340 11.55 -10.62 -7.12
CA ALA A 340 12.48 -11.19 -6.16
C ALA A 340 12.54 -10.40 -4.85
N ALA A 341 12.49 -9.06 -4.92
CA ALA A 341 12.39 -8.20 -3.74
C ALA A 341 11.09 -8.45 -2.96
N TYR A 342 9.96 -8.63 -3.64
CA TYR A 342 8.67 -8.88 -3.00
C TYR A 342 8.58 -10.26 -2.34
N ILE A 343 9.20 -11.27 -2.96
CA ILE A 343 9.40 -12.58 -2.33
C ILE A 343 10.18 -12.41 -1.03
N GLY A 344 11.24 -11.59 -1.03
CA GLY A 344 12.00 -11.25 0.17
C GLY A 344 11.18 -10.53 1.24
N PHE A 345 10.38 -9.52 0.88
CA PHE A 345 9.54 -8.78 1.84
C PHE A 345 8.51 -9.66 2.53
N LEU A 346 7.84 -10.52 1.76
CA LEU A 346 6.75 -11.34 2.28
C LEU A 346 7.29 -12.61 2.94
N GLY A 347 8.31 -13.21 2.36
CA GLY A 347 8.99 -14.42 2.83
C GLY A 347 9.92 -14.23 4.02
N GLY A 348 10.50 -13.04 4.19
CA GLY A 348 11.53 -12.80 5.21
C GLY A 348 12.70 -13.78 5.03
N ASN A 349 13.11 -14.47 6.09
CA ASN A 349 14.13 -15.53 6.07
C ASN A 349 13.55 -16.95 5.98
N ASP A 350 12.23 -17.09 5.93
CA ASP A 350 11.57 -18.39 5.86
C ASP A 350 11.48 -18.85 4.39
N GLU A 351 12.23 -19.90 4.05
CA GLU A 351 12.28 -20.46 2.71
C GLU A 351 10.93 -21.00 2.23
N ALA A 352 10.18 -21.67 3.10
CA ALA A 352 8.87 -22.21 2.74
C ALA A 352 7.88 -21.07 2.44
N LEU A 353 7.95 -20.00 3.24
CA LEU A 353 7.10 -18.83 3.06
C LEU A 353 7.50 -18.03 1.81
N ARG A 354 8.80 -17.89 1.52
CA ARG A 354 9.29 -17.34 0.24
C ARG A 354 8.76 -18.13 -0.96
N LEU A 355 8.77 -19.46 -0.89
CA LEU A 355 8.26 -20.31 -1.97
C LEU A 355 6.75 -20.13 -2.19
N VAL A 356 5.97 -20.01 -1.12
CA VAL A 356 4.53 -19.72 -1.18
C VAL A 356 4.27 -18.39 -1.90
N PHE A 357 4.96 -17.32 -1.51
CA PHE A 357 4.79 -16.01 -2.17
C PHE A 357 5.37 -15.98 -3.57
N ALA A 358 6.46 -16.68 -3.85
CA ALA A 358 6.99 -16.83 -5.21
C ALA A 358 5.95 -17.46 -6.14
N LYS A 359 5.29 -18.55 -5.71
CA LYS A 359 4.19 -19.17 -6.45
C LYS A 359 3.07 -18.17 -6.75
N HIS A 360 2.60 -17.44 -5.74
CA HIS A 360 1.49 -16.49 -5.91
C HIS A 360 1.86 -15.28 -6.78
N LEU A 361 3.06 -14.73 -6.62
CA LEU A 361 3.55 -13.60 -7.39
C LEU A 361 3.77 -13.96 -8.87
N LEU A 362 4.33 -15.15 -9.14
CA LEU A 362 4.44 -15.69 -10.50
C LEU A 362 3.07 -15.90 -11.13
N ALA A 363 2.12 -16.49 -10.38
CA ALA A 363 0.75 -16.67 -10.84
C ALA A 363 0.08 -15.33 -11.16
N ALA A 364 0.26 -14.33 -10.29
CA ALA A 364 -0.29 -12.99 -10.48
C ALA A 364 0.25 -12.34 -11.75
N SER A 365 1.57 -12.42 -12.02
CA SER A 365 2.18 -11.88 -13.23
C SER A 365 1.63 -12.54 -14.50
N VAL A 366 1.54 -13.88 -14.53
CA VAL A 366 1.02 -14.62 -15.69
C VAL A 366 -0.48 -14.35 -15.90
N MET A 367 -1.27 -14.28 -14.83
CA MET A 367 -2.70 -13.97 -14.88
C MET A 367 -2.98 -12.52 -15.29
N ALA A 368 -2.07 -11.59 -14.98
CA ALA A 368 -2.22 -10.19 -15.35
C ALA A 368 -2.15 -9.96 -16.86
N ALA A 369 -1.47 -10.82 -17.63
CA ALA A 369 -1.40 -10.71 -19.09
C ALA A 369 -2.79 -10.78 -19.79
N PRO A 370 -3.60 -11.85 -19.63
CA PRO A 370 -4.96 -11.88 -20.19
C PRO A 370 -5.86 -10.81 -19.56
N GLY A 371 -5.71 -10.50 -18.26
CA GLY A 371 -6.47 -9.42 -17.60
C GLY A 371 -6.20 -8.04 -18.22
N ALA A 372 -4.94 -7.72 -18.52
CA ALA A 372 -4.52 -6.50 -19.20
C ALA A 372 -5.12 -6.41 -20.61
N ILE A 373 -5.16 -7.53 -21.34
CA ILE A 373 -5.77 -7.60 -22.68
C ILE A 373 -7.27 -7.32 -22.60
N VAL A 374 -7.97 -7.98 -21.68
CA VAL A 374 -9.42 -7.77 -21.46
C VAL A 374 -9.70 -6.30 -21.17
N VAL A 375 -9.04 -5.73 -20.18
CA VAL A 375 -9.31 -4.35 -19.74
C VAL A 375 -8.91 -3.34 -20.81
N SER A 376 -7.76 -3.52 -21.46
CA SER A 376 -7.31 -2.62 -22.53
C SER A 376 -8.29 -2.59 -23.70
N LYS A 377 -8.70 -3.77 -24.19
CA LYS A 377 -9.62 -3.88 -25.32
C LYS A 377 -11.05 -3.45 -24.97
N MET A 378 -11.41 -3.39 -23.69
CA MET A 378 -12.63 -2.70 -23.24
C MET A 378 -12.46 -1.18 -23.19
N LEU A 379 -11.36 -0.67 -22.61
CA LEU A 379 -11.11 0.77 -22.43
C LEU A 379 -10.89 1.50 -23.77
N TYR A 380 -10.26 0.83 -24.74
CA TYR A 380 -10.03 1.33 -26.09
C TYR A 380 -10.06 0.18 -27.10
N PRO A 381 -11.27 -0.17 -27.62
CA PRO A 381 -11.41 -1.29 -28.55
C PRO A 381 -10.63 -1.11 -29.85
N GLN A 382 -10.24 -2.25 -30.45
CA GLN A 382 -9.53 -2.26 -31.73
C GLN A 382 -10.52 -1.96 -32.87
N GLU A 383 -10.30 -0.87 -33.59
CA GLU A 383 -11.10 -0.51 -34.78
C GLU A 383 -10.32 -0.66 -36.10
N GLN A 384 -9.00 -0.51 -36.03
CA GLN A 384 -8.10 -0.59 -37.18
C GLN A 384 -7.65 -2.03 -37.42
N ALA A 385 -7.40 -2.36 -38.69
CA ALA A 385 -6.91 -3.69 -39.07
C ALA A 385 -5.60 -4.04 -38.35
N ILE A 386 -5.48 -5.30 -37.97
CA ILE A 386 -4.37 -5.82 -37.18
C ILE A 386 -3.33 -6.45 -38.11
N SER A 387 -2.05 -6.15 -37.93
CA SER A 387 -0.96 -6.94 -38.52
C SER A 387 -0.64 -8.15 -37.64
N THR A 388 -0.67 -9.34 -38.24
CA THR A 388 -0.35 -10.59 -37.53
C THR A 388 1.15 -10.90 -37.52
N GLU A 389 1.94 -10.22 -38.35
CA GLU A 389 3.39 -10.39 -38.39
C GLU A 389 4.06 -9.79 -37.15
N SER A 390 4.84 -10.59 -36.45
CA SER A 390 5.71 -10.14 -35.36
C SER A 390 7.07 -10.81 -35.48
N LYS A 391 8.08 -10.04 -35.91
CA LYS A 391 9.49 -10.42 -35.82
C LYS A 391 10.06 -9.73 -34.59
N VAL A 392 10.43 -10.50 -33.57
CA VAL A 392 11.08 -9.93 -32.38
C VAL A 392 12.39 -9.27 -32.80
N SER A 393 12.59 -8.00 -32.45
CA SER A 393 13.87 -7.35 -32.69
C SER A 393 14.95 -8.06 -31.88
N SER A 394 16.01 -8.51 -32.55
CA SER A 394 17.20 -9.09 -31.93
C SER A 394 18.28 -8.01 -31.74
N ASP A 395 17.89 -6.80 -31.37
CA ASP A 395 18.85 -5.75 -31.03
C ASP A 395 19.65 -6.26 -29.81
N ASN A 396 20.95 -6.50 -29.99
CA ASN A 396 21.80 -7.12 -28.98
C ASN A 396 21.95 -6.19 -27.77
N VAL A 397 21.69 -6.70 -26.58
CA VAL A 397 22.03 -6.04 -25.32
C VAL A 397 23.51 -6.32 -25.06
N GLY A 398 24.37 -5.47 -25.62
CA GLY A 398 25.82 -5.57 -25.50
C GLY A 398 26.51 -6.38 -26.60
N ALA A 399 27.83 -6.20 -26.72
CA ALA A 399 28.67 -6.86 -27.71
C ALA A 399 29.01 -8.32 -27.34
N ASN A 400 29.05 -8.65 -26.04
CA ASN A 400 29.35 -9.97 -25.51
C ASN A 400 28.68 -10.18 -24.14
N ILE A 401 28.75 -11.40 -23.58
CA ILE A 401 28.12 -11.73 -22.30
C ILE A 401 28.61 -10.83 -21.15
N LEU A 402 29.91 -10.51 -21.09
CA LEU A 402 30.44 -9.64 -20.03
C LEU A 402 29.91 -8.22 -20.16
N ASP A 403 29.76 -7.72 -21.38
CA ASP A 403 29.14 -6.43 -21.66
C ASP A 403 27.65 -6.43 -21.26
N ALA A 404 26.92 -7.52 -21.54
CA ALA A 404 25.53 -7.69 -21.09
C ALA A 404 25.41 -7.67 -19.56
N ILE A 405 26.33 -8.35 -18.84
CA ILE A 405 26.40 -8.32 -17.36
C ILE A 405 26.66 -6.89 -16.87
N ALA A 406 27.64 -6.19 -17.44
CA ALA A 406 28.02 -4.85 -17.01
C ALA A 406 26.91 -3.82 -17.23
N ASN A 407 26.25 -3.87 -18.38
CA ASN A 407 25.12 -3.00 -18.69
C ASN A 407 23.94 -3.28 -17.76
N GLY A 408 23.55 -4.54 -17.60
CA GLY A 408 22.48 -4.93 -16.68
C GLY A 408 22.79 -4.59 -15.22
N THR A 409 24.04 -4.73 -14.78
CA THR A 409 24.45 -4.33 -13.43
C THR A 409 24.29 -2.82 -13.23
N THR A 410 24.66 -2.02 -14.23
CA THR A 410 24.54 -0.55 -14.17
C THR A 410 23.07 -0.10 -14.17
N GLU A 411 22.23 -0.72 -14.99
CA GLU A 411 20.79 -0.48 -15.00
C GLU A 411 20.14 -0.90 -13.68
N GLY A 412 20.49 -2.08 -13.17
CA GLY A 412 20.07 -2.58 -11.88
C GLY A 412 20.47 -1.67 -10.73
N LEU A 413 21.69 -1.13 -10.73
CA LEU A 413 22.16 -0.18 -9.71
C LEU A 413 21.35 1.11 -9.73
N LYS A 414 21.08 1.67 -10.91
CA LYS A 414 20.22 2.87 -11.05
C LYS A 414 18.81 2.58 -10.55
N LEU A 415 18.26 1.42 -10.89
CA LEU A 415 16.93 1.00 -10.43
C LEU A 415 16.91 0.85 -8.90
N ALA A 416 17.87 0.15 -8.32
CA ALA A 416 17.99 -0.05 -6.88
C ALA A 416 18.14 1.28 -6.11
N ALA A 417 19.00 2.18 -6.60
CA ALA A 417 19.18 3.50 -6.01
C ALA A 417 17.90 4.35 -6.09
N ASN A 418 17.20 4.30 -7.24
CA ASN A 418 15.91 4.97 -7.40
C ASN A 418 14.85 4.42 -6.44
N VAL A 419 14.78 3.09 -6.28
CA VAL A 419 13.86 2.45 -5.32
C VAL A 419 14.17 2.89 -3.90
N ALA A 420 15.44 2.87 -3.48
CA ALA A 420 15.85 3.30 -2.15
C ALA A 420 15.49 4.76 -1.86
N ALA A 421 15.84 5.66 -2.79
CA ALA A 421 15.54 7.08 -2.67
C ALA A 421 14.04 7.35 -2.66
N MET A 422 13.29 6.70 -3.56
CA MET A 422 11.83 6.80 -3.63
C MET A 422 11.18 6.35 -2.32
N LEU A 423 11.57 5.19 -1.78
CA LEU A 423 11.03 4.66 -0.53
C LEU A 423 11.29 5.60 0.65
N LEU A 424 12.53 6.07 0.80
CA LEU A 424 12.88 7.02 1.87
C LEU A 424 11.98 8.26 1.80
N VAL A 425 11.85 8.84 0.60
CA VAL A 425 11.08 10.07 0.39
C VAL A 425 9.58 9.83 0.66
N PHE A 426 8.99 8.76 0.11
CA PHE A 426 7.56 8.49 0.30
C PHE A 426 7.21 8.13 1.74
N VAL A 427 8.00 7.31 2.42
CA VAL A 427 7.76 6.98 3.84
C VAL A 427 7.83 8.25 4.69
N ALA A 428 8.81 9.13 4.44
CA ALA A 428 8.89 10.42 5.13
C ALA A 428 7.69 11.33 4.83
N PHE A 429 7.22 11.39 3.58
CA PHE A 429 6.02 12.14 3.22
C PHE A 429 4.76 11.60 3.89
N ILE A 430 4.58 10.28 3.92
CA ILE A 430 3.44 9.63 4.61
C ILE A 430 3.48 9.99 6.09
N ALA A 431 4.64 9.85 6.76
CA ALA A 431 4.79 10.21 8.17
C ALA A 431 4.48 11.69 8.43
N MET A 432 4.96 12.59 7.57
CA MET A 432 4.69 14.03 7.67
C MET A 432 3.19 14.33 7.47
N ILE A 433 2.56 13.75 6.45
CA ILE A 433 1.11 13.92 6.20
C ILE A 433 0.31 13.40 7.40
N ASN A 434 0.66 12.22 7.92
CA ASN A 434 0.00 11.61 9.08
C ASN A 434 0.16 12.43 10.35
N TYR A 435 1.29 13.10 10.53
CA TYR A 435 1.48 14.05 11.63
C TYR A 435 0.46 15.21 11.54
N PHE A 436 0.33 15.83 10.36
CA PHE A 436 -0.64 16.92 10.17
C PHE A 436 -2.11 16.46 10.22
N LEU A 437 -2.43 15.30 9.65
CA LEU A 437 -3.78 14.73 9.72
C LEU A 437 -4.16 14.34 11.14
N GLY A 438 -3.24 13.74 11.90
CA GLY A 438 -3.45 13.44 13.31
C GLY A 438 -3.72 14.70 14.11
N TRP A 439 -2.90 15.75 13.92
CA TRP A 439 -3.13 17.06 14.55
C TRP A 439 -4.49 17.67 14.19
N LEU A 440 -4.89 17.59 12.91
CA LEU A 440 -6.24 18.04 12.50
C LEU A 440 -7.34 17.23 13.19
N GLY A 441 -7.16 15.92 13.33
CA GLY A 441 -8.12 15.04 14.00
C GLY A 441 -8.27 15.32 15.50
N ASP A 442 -7.27 15.91 16.15
CA ASP A 442 -7.37 16.34 17.55
C ASP A 442 -8.16 17.65 17.70
N ILE A 443 -8.06 18.54 16.71
CA ILE A 443 -8.73 19.86 16.73
C ILE A 443 -10.20 19.75 16.34
N ILE A 444 -10.55 18.85 15.42
CA ILE A 444 -11.92 18.70 14.94
C ILE A 444 -12.78 18.07 16.04
N PRO A 445 -13.81 18.76 16.57
CA PRO A 445 -14.72 18.17 17.53
C PRO A 445 -15.56 17.08 16.86
N ALA A 446 -15.68 15.92 17.49
CA ALA A 446 -16.62 14.90 17.04
C ALA A 446 -18.04 15.33 17.48
N THR A 447 -18.93 15.61 16.52
CA THR A 447 -20.35 15.85 16.85
C THR A 447 -21.11 14.53 16.78
N ASN A 448 -22.04 14.32 17.72
CA ASN A 448 -22.90 13.12 17.78
C ASN A 448 -23.67 12.87 16.47
N GLY A 449 -23.89 13.91 15.66
CA GLY A 449 -24.55 13.81 14.35
C GLY A 449 -23.67 13.20 13.24
N MET A 450 -22.35 13.14 13.38
CA MET A 450 -21.47 12.44 12.43
C MET A 450 -21.45 10.92 12.70
N ALA A 451 -21.63 10.54 13.96
CA ALA A 451 -21.63 9.16 14.43
C ALA A 451 -22.91 8.39 14.03
N SER A 452 -24.06 9.08 14.00
CA SER A 452 -25.36 8.47 13.67
C SER A 452 -25.52 8.01 12.21
N TRP A 453 -24.61 8.41 11.31
CA TRP A 453 -24.64 8.02 9.90
C TRP A 453 -23.97 6.66 9.63
N PHE A 454 -23.08 6.22 10.52
CA PHE A 454 -22.26 5.02 10.32
C PHE A 454 -22.54 3.92 11.34
N VAL A 455 -23.01 4.27 12.54
CA VAL A 455 -23.31 3.31 13.62
C VAL A 455 -24.66 3.66 14.24
N SER A 456 -25.55 2.66 14.34
CA SER A 456 -26.94 2.85 14.80
C SER A 456 -27.07 3.08 16.30
N ASP A 457 -26.06 2.74 17.10
CA ASP A 457 -26.03 2.98 18.54
C ASP A 457 -24.68 3.59 18.95
N VAL A 458 -24.65 4.92 19.10
CA VAL A 458 -23.49 5.68 19.61
C VAL A 458 -23.86 6.46 20.88
N SER A 459 -25.03 6.15 21.45
CA SER A 459 -25.58 6.85 22.61
C SER A 459 -24.70 6.75 23.86
N HIS A 460 -23.84 5.73 23.91
CA HIS A 460 -22.94 5.41 25.02
C HIS A 460 -21.48 5.85 24.79
N LEU A 461 -21.11 6.31 23.59
CA LEU A 461 -19.73 6.66 23.25
C LEU A 461 -19.50 8.18 23.42
N GLN A 462 -18.86 8.58 24.52
CA GLN A 462 -18.45 9.97 24.74
C GLN A 462 -17.20 10.33 23.93
N VAL A 463 -17.36 10.47 22.61
CA VAL A 463 -16.28 10.85 21.70
C VAL A 463 -16.16 12.37 21.64
N LYS A 464 -15.00 12.92 22.02
CA LYS A 464 -14.77 14.37 22.07
C LYS A 464 -14.04 14.91 20.84
N THR A 465 -13.09 14.13 20.31
CA THR A 465 -12.28 14.52 19.15
C THR A 465 -12.49 13.57 17.96
N PHE A 466 -12.22 14.05 16.76
CA PHE A 466 -12.34 13.23 15.55
C PHE A 466 -11.39 12.02 15.58
N ASN A 467 -10.19 12.13 16.16
CA ASN A 467 -9.31 10.98 16.35
C ASN A 467 -9.93 9.88 17.23
N GLN A 468 -10.59 10.25 18.32
CA GLN A 468 -11.30 9.27 19.16
C GLN A 468 -12.45 8.61 18.39
N TRP A 469 -13.10 9.34 17.48
CA TRP A 469 -14.13 8.77 16.60
C TRP A 469 -13.53 7.75 15.63
N ILE A 470 -12.41 8.11 14.99
CA ILE A 470 -11.68 7.23 14.07
C ILE A 470 -11.23 5.95 14.78
N ALA A 471 -10.64 6.06 15.98
CA ALA A 471 -10.22 4.91 16.79
C ALA A 471 -11.40 4.02 17.21
N ALA A 472 -12.60 4.58 17.33
CA ALA A 472 -13.78 3.81 17.71
C ALA A 472 -14.44 3.05 16.54
N VAL A 473 -14.37 3.60 15.33
CA VAL A 473 -15.12 3.08 14.16
C VAL A 473 -14.23 2.45 13.09
N THR A 474 -12.91 2.60 13.20
CA THR A 474 -11.94 2.09 12.22
C THR A 474 -10.82 1.31 12.90
N PRO A 475 -10.05 0.49 12.15
CA PRO A 475 -8.87 -0.19 12.69
C PRO A 475 -7.69 0.74 13.03
N TYR A 476 -7.81 2.05 12.83
CA TYR A 476 -6.72 3.00 12.98
C TYR A 476 -6.87 3.83 14.25
N ASP A 477 -5.77 4.05 14.97
CA ASP A 477 -5.77 4.83 16.23
C ASP A 477 -6.09 6.33 16.05
N LYS A 478 -5.84 6.86 14.85
CA LYS A 478 -5.96 8.29 14.55
C LYS A 478 -6.20 8.54 13.07
N PHE A 479 -6.65 9.74 12.76
CA PHE A 479 -6.81 10.19 11.39
C PHE A 479 -5.46 10.25 10.68
N SER A 480 -5.36 9.48 9.58
CA SER A 480 -4.14 9.30 8.80
C SER A 480 -4.45 9.14 7.32
N LEU A 481 -3.42 9.17 6.48
CA LEU A 481 -3.53 8.92 5.05
C LEU A 481 -4.08 7.52 4.79
N GLU A 482 -3.62 6.54 5.56
CA GLU A 482 -4.12 5.16 5.60
C GLU A 482 -5.62 5.12 5.86
N THR A 483 -6.10 5.90 6.84
CA THR A 483 -7.53 6.02 7.12
C THR A 483 -8.30 6.58 5.93
N ILE A 484 -7.81 7.66 5.30
CA ILE A 484 -8.45 8.28 4.14
C ILE A 484 -8.54 7.30 2.97
N LEU A 485 -7.42 6.67 2.62
CA LEU A 485 -7.34 5.74 1.49
C LEU A 485 -8.14 4.47 1.77
N GLY A 486 -8.08 3.95 3.00
CA GLY A 486 -8.89 2.85 3.46
C GLY A 486 -10.38 3.13 3.32
N LEU A 487 -10.85 4.31 3.73
CA LEU A 487 -12.25 4.71 3.58
C LEU A 487 -12.65 4.84 2.10
N ILE A 488 -11.85 5.52 1.27
CA ILE A 488 -12.13 5.74 -0.15
C ILE A 488 -12.27 4.42 -0.91
N PHE A 489 -11.37 3.47 -0.68
CA PHE A 489 -11.31 2.22 -1.45
C PHE A 489 -12.04 1.05 -0.78
N SER A 490 -12.43 1.14 0.49
CA SER A 490 -13.14 0.05 1.19
C SER A 490 -14.40 -0.48 0.49
N PRO A 491 -15.26 0.36 -0.15
CA PRO A 491 -16.45 -0.18 -0.83
C PRO A 491 -16.07 -1.07 -2.00
N LEU A 492 -15.03 -0.69 -2.76
CA LEU A 492 -14.51 -1.52 -3.84
C LEU A 492 -13.91 -2.82 -3.30
N MET A 493 -13.18 -2.78 -2.18
CA MET A 493 -12.57 -3.96 -1.57
C MET A 493 -13.63 -4.96 -1.11
N TRP A 494 -14.72 -4.47 -0.52
CA TRP A 494 -15.84 -5.32 -0.14
C TRP A 494 -16.52 -5.98 -1.35
N ILE A 495 -16.70 -5.22 -2.44
CA ILE A 495 -17.30 -5.69 -3.70
C ILE A 495 -16.46 -6.81 -4.34
N ILE A 496 -15.13 -6.69 -4.34
CA ILE A 496 -14.23 -7.70 -4.92
C ILE A 496 -14.03 -8.95 -4.03
N GLY A 497 -14.75 -9.03 -2.90
CA GLY A 497 -14.80 -10.25 -2.08
C GLY A 497 -13.92 -10.25 -0.83
N VAL A 498 -13.36 -9.11 -0.43
CA VAL A 498 -12.59 -8.97 0.83
C VAL A 498 -13.55 -9.00 2.03
N ALA A 499 -13.11 -9.55 3.16
CA ALA A 499 -13.87 -9.56 4.39
C ALA A 499 -14.09 -8.14 4.94
N GLN A 500 -15.18 -7.91 5.66
CA GLN A 500 -15.51 -6.59 6.19
C GLN A 500 -14.46 -6.08 7.18
N GLN A 501 -13.83 -6.98 7.93
CA GLN A 501 -12.77 -6.67 8.89
C GLN A 501 -11.51 -6.14 8.20
N ASP A 502 -11.22 -6.63 7.00
CA ASP A 502 -9.98 -6.35 6.27
C ASP A 502 -10.17 -5.29 5.17
N MET A 503 -11.40 -4.85 4.88
CA MET A 503 -11.68 -4.01 3.71
C MET A 503 -11.00 -2.64 3.76
N MET A 504 -10.84 -2.05 4.95
CA MET A 504 -10.12 -0.77 5.12
C MET A 504 -8.62 -0.95 4.97
N LEU A 505 -8.07 -2.06 5.50
CA LEU A 505 -6.65 -2.40 5.39
C LEU A 505 -6.27 -2.77 3.94
N MET A 506 -7.15 -3.43 3.22
CA MET A 506 -6.96 -3.68 1.80
C MET A 506 -7.10 -2.38 0.98
N GLY A 507 -8.03 -1.49 1.39
CA GLY A 507 -8.26 -0.21 0.72
C GLY A 507 -7.06 0.73 0.81
N GLN A 508 -6.40 0.81 1.97
CA GLN A 508 -5.17 1.59 2.11
C GLN A 508 -4.06 1.07 1.20
N LEU A 509 -3.90 -0.25 1.06
CA LEU A 509 -2.87 -0.85 0.21
C LEU A 509 -3.07 -0.48 -1.25
N LEU A 510 -4.32 -0.52 -1.74
CA LEU A 510 -4.63 -0.05 -3.09
C LEU A 510 -4.31 1.43 -3.26
N GLY A 511 -4.75 2.26 -2.30
CA GLY A 511 -4.53 3.70 -2.36
C GLY A 511 -3.05 4.08 -2.36
N ILE A 512 -2.25 3.44 -1.51
CA ILE A 512 -0.81 3.68 -1.40
C ILE A 512 -0.09 3.19 -2.64
N LYS A 513 -0.49 2.03 -3.19
CA LYS A 513 0.02 1.56 -4.49
C LYS A 513 -0.19 2.63 -5.57
N LEU A 514 -1.40 3.17 -5.68
CA LEU A 514 -1.73 4.16 -6.72
C LEU A 514 -0.99 5.49 -6.53
N ALA A 515 -0.94 5.98 -5.29
CA ALA A 515 -0.40 7.30 -4.95
C ALA A 515 1.14 7.33 -4.92
N ALA A 516 1.76 6.25 -4.44
CA ALA A 516 3.20 6.13 -4.29
C ALA A 516 3.74 5.05 -5.24
N SER A 517 3.75 3.79 -4.78
CA SER A 517 4.18 2.64 -5.56
C SER A 517 3.76 1.34 -4.90
N GLU A 518 3.72 0.28 -5.70
CA GLU A 518 3.52 -1.09 -5.22
C GLU A 518 4.62 -1.54 -4.26
N PHE A 519 5.85 -1.01 -4.36
CA PHE A 519 6.91 -1.25 -3.38
C PHE A 519 6.52 -0.82 -1.97
N VAL A 520 5.99 0.40 -1.80
CA VAL A 520 5.51 0.88 -0.49
C VAL A 520 4.34 0.00 -0.03
N GLY A 521 3.46 -0.38 -0.95
CA GLY A 521 2.35 -1.30 -0.68
C GLY A 521 2.81 -2.66 -0.15
N TYR A 522 3.86 -3.28 -0.72
CA TYR A 522 4.36 -4.57 -0.25
C TYR A 522 5.05 -4.49 1.12
N ILE A 523 5.71 -3.37 1.43
CA ILE A 523 6.28 -3.15 2.77
C ILE A 523 5.15 -3.10 3.81
N GLN A 524 4.08 -2.35 3.53
CA GLN A 524 2.92 -2.33 4.41
C GLN A 524 2.22 -3.69 4.48
N LEU A 525 2.11 -4.43 3.38
CA LEU A 525 1.57 -5.78 3.41
C LEU A 525 2.41 -6.72 4.30
N ALA A 526 3.74 -6.58 4.30
CA ALA A 526 4.63 -7.34 5.17
C ALA A 526 4.40 -7.03 6.66
N GLU A 527 4.05 -5.79 6.99
CA GLU A 527 3.65 -5.38 8.35
C GLU A 527 2.25 -5.89 8.71
N LEU A 528 1.26 -5.74 7.81
CA LEU A 528 -0.13 -6.10 8.03
C LEU A 528 -0.35 -7.62 8.11
N LYS A 529 0.52 -8.45 7.53
CA LYS A 529 0.45 -9.91 7.72
C LYS A 529 1.08 -10.38 9.03
N ASN A 530 1.77 -9.50 9.76
CA ASN A 530 2.42 -9.86 11.01
C ASN A 530 1.45 -9.65 12.18
N VAL A 531 1.08 -10.75 12.85
CA VAL A 531 0.18 -10.74 14.02
C VAL A 531 0.75 -9.94 15.20
N ALA A 532 2.08 -9.76 15.25
CA ALA A 532 2.72 -8.91 16.26
C ALA A 532 2.48 -7.40 16.03
N SER A 533 2.02 -7.00 14.84
CA SER A 533 1.67 -5.62 14.54
C SER A 533 0.36 -5.24 15.23
N GLY A 534 0.27 -4.02 15.75
CA GLY A 534 -0.96 -3.53 16.41
C GLY A 534 -2.19 -3.49 15.48
N VAL A 535 -1.95 -3.38 14.18
CA VAL A 535 -2.96 -3.51 13.13
C VAL A 535 -2.50 -4.59 12.15
N HIS A 536 -3.31 -5.62 11.96
CA HIS A 536 -3.00 -6.74 11.08
C HIS A 536 -4.25 -7.24 10.35
N PHE A 537 -4.05 -7.99 9.26
CA PHE A 537 -5.13 -8.69 8.57
C PHE A 537 -5.70 -9.80 9.43
N THR A 538 -7.01 -9.97 9.35
CA THR A 538 -7.74 -11.02 10.07
C THR A 538 -7.67 -12.35 9.32
N TYR A 539 -7.68 -12.31 7.98
CA TYR A 539 -7.77 -13.49 7.13
C TYR A 539 -6.56 -13.68 6.22
N GLU A 540 -6.09 -14.92 6.08
CA GLU A 540 -5.00 -15.30 5.16
C GLU A 540 -5.41 -15.02 3.70
N LYS A 541 -6.71 -15.16 3.42
CA LYS A 541 -7.32 -14.78 2.14
C LYS A 541 -6.94 -13.36 1.74
N SER A 542 -6.99 -12.42 2.68
CA SER A 542 -6.71 -11.01 2.43
C SER A 542 -5.23 -10.78 2.13
N VAL A 543 -4.31 -11.52 2.78
CA VAL A 543 -2.87 -11.48 2.51
C VAL A 543 -2.58 -11.95 1.07
N ILE A 544 -3.19 -13.07 0.66
CA ILE A 544 -3.05 -13.59 -0.71
C ILE A 544 -3.69 -12.62 -1.71
N MET A 545 -4.93 -12.16 -1.47
CA MET A 545 -5.58 -11.19 -2.37
C MET A 545 -4.77 -9.91 -2.51
N ALA A 546 -4.19 -9.38 -1.42
CA ALA A 546 -3.31 -8.21 -1.44
C ALA A 546 -2.06 -8.47 -2.28
N THR A 547 -1.50 -9.67 -2.21
CA THR A 547 -0.35 -10.08 -3.04
C THR A 547 -0.67 -9.98 -4.54
N TYR A 548 -1.85 -10.41 -4.98
CA TYR A 548 -2.29 -10.28 -6.38
C TYR A 548 -2.66 -8.84 -6.76
N MET A 549 -3.31 -8.11 -5.85
CA MET A 549 -3.73 -6.73 -6.09
C MET A 549 -2.52 -5.80 -6.21
N LEU A 550 -1.49 -6.00 -5.38
CA LEU A 550 -0.28 -5.19 -5.40
C LEU A 550 0.61 -5.53 -6.59
N CYS A 551 0.55 -6.75 -7.11
CA CYS A 551 1.32 -7.17 -8.29
C CYS A 551 0.95 -6.30 -9.51
N GLY A 552 1.81 -5.34 -9.86
CA GLY A 552 1.71 -4.49 -11.04
C GLY A 552 2.17 -3.07 -10.77
N PHE A 553 2.85 -2.45 -11.75
CA PHE A 553 3.35 -1.06 -11.69
C PHE A 553 2.27 0.03 -11.88
N ALA A 554 0.98 -0.26 -11.69
CA ALA A 554 -0.10 0.70 -11.88
C ALA A 554 -0.09 1.77 -10.77
N ASN A 555 0.57 2.90 -11.04
CA ASN A 555 0.67 4.06 -10.15
C ASN A 555 0.93 5.35 -10.97
N PHE A 556 0.80 6.52 -10.35
CA PHE A 556 0.97 7.79 -11.08
C PHE A 556 2.40 8.03 -11.58
N ALA A 557 3.42 7.56 -10.87
CA ALA A 557 4.83 7.69 -11.29
C ALA A 557 5.13 6.90 -12.58
N SER A 558 4.50 5.73 -12.75
CA SER A 558 4.65 4.88 -13.94
C SER A 558 4.21 5.55 -15.24
N ILE A 559 3.32 6.56 -15.18
CA ILE A 559 2.98 7.36 -16.36
C ILE A 559 4.23 8.06 -16.90
N GLY A 560 5.00 8.71 -16.02
CA GLY A 560 6.24 9.39 -16.37
C GLY A 560 7.29 8.42 -16.88
N ILE A 561 7.44 7.26 -16.23
CA ILE A 561 8.38 6.20 -16.62
C ILE A 561 8.06 5.69 -18.03
N GLN A 562 6.80 5.42 -18.36
CA GLN A 562 6.42 4.94 -19.69
C GLN A 562 6.54 6.01 -20.77
N ILE A 563 6.19 7.27 -20.49
CA ILE A 563 6.38 8.39 -21.44
C ILE A 563 7.87 8.60 -21.73
N GLY A 564 8.72 8.49 -20.70
CA GLY A 564 10.17 8.57 -20.84
C GLY A 564 10.74 7.39 -21.62
N GLY A 565 10.49 6.16 -21.14
CA GLY A 565 11.00 4.92 -21.71
C GLY A 565 10.46 4.64 -23.11
N ILE A 566 9.15 4.37 -23.24
CA ILE A 566 8.54 4.05 -24.53
C ILE A 566 8.65 5.24 -25.49
N GLY A 567 8.48 6.47 -25.01
CA GLY A 567 8.58 7.65 -25.85
C GLY A 567 9.99 7.96 -26.35
N SER A 568 11.04 7.40 -25.75
CA SER A 568 12.41 7.43 -26.29
C SER A 568 12.62 6.43 -27.42
N LEU A 569 11.92 5.28 -27.37
CA LEU A 569 11.93 4.25 -28.39
C LEU A 569 11.08 4.64 -29.60
N ALA A 570 9.99 5.37 -29.36
CA ALA A 570 8.97 5.74 -30.35
C ALA A 570 8.52 7.21 -30.20
N PRO A 571 9.33 8.19 -30.67
CA PRO A 571 9.06 9.61 -30.45
C PRO A 571 7.71 10.10 -30.96
N GLY A 572 7.22 9.57 -32.09
CA GLY A 572 5.91 9.93 -32.66
C GLY A 572 4.73 9.49 -31.80
N GLN A 573 4.93 8.50 -30.90
CA GLN A 573 3.89 8.00 -30.01
C GLN A 573 3.80 8.76 -28.67
N ARG A 574 4.74 9.68 -28.36
CA ARG A 574 4.74 10.43 -27.09
C ARG A 574 3.42 11.12 -26.77
N LYS A 575 2.74 11.69 -27.78
CA LYS A 575 1.43 12.31 -27.61
C LYS A 575 0.37 11.29 -27.17
N ASN A 576 0.36 10.10 -27.77
CA ASN A 576 -0.58 9.04 -27.42
C ASN A 576 -0.29 8.51 -26.00
N LEU A 577 0.98 8.27 -25.66
CA LEU A 577 1.40 7.85 -24.32
C LEU A 577 0.92 8.83 -23.23
N SER A 578 1.13 10.13 -23.45
CA SER A 578 0.69 11.16 -22.51
C SER A 578 -0.83 11.21 -22.36
N GLN A 579 -1.58 11.14 -23.46
CA GLN A 579 -3.06 11.14 -23.43
C GLN A 579 -3.63 9.90 -22.74
N PHE A 580 -2.95 8.77 -22.82
CA PHE A 580 -3.41 7.51 -22.23
C PHE A 580 -2.95 7.28 -20.80
N GLY A 581 -2.01 8.05 -20.25
CA GLY A 581 -1.42 7.82 -18.92
C GLY A 581 -2.42 7.43 -17.83
N MET A 582 -3.45 8.26 -17.58
CA MET A 582 -4.46 7.97 -16.54
C MET A 582 -5.33 6.75 -16.88
N LYS A 583 -5.63 6.55 -18.17
CA LYS A 583 -6.39 5.38 -18.64
C LYS A 583 -5.57 4.10 -18.52
N ALA A 584 -4.25 4.17 -18.69
CA ALA A 584 -3.33 3.05 -18.49
C ALA A 584 -3.23 2.66 -17.00
N VAL A 585 -3.13 3.64 -16.09
CA VAL A 585 -3.14 3.38 -14.64
C VAL A 585 -4.44 2.73 -14.21
N LEU A 586 -5.58 3.25 -14.65
CA LEU A 586 -6.89 2.62 -14.41
C LEU A 586 -6.89 1.18 -14.96
N GLY A 587 -6.41 0.99 -16.18
CA GLY A 587 -6.38 -0.32 -16.83
C GLY A 587 -5.54 -1.36 -16.10
N GLY A 588 -4.31 -1.00 -15.70
CA GLY A 588 -3.42 -1.88 -14.93
C GLY A 588 -3.96 -2.20 -13.53
N SER A 589 -4.63 -1.23 -12.91
CA SER A 589 -5.27 -1.41 -11.60
C SER A 589 -6.45 -2.37 -11.70
N LEU A 590 -7.32 -2.21 -12.70
CA LEU A 590 -8.44 -3.14 -12.93
C LEU A 590 -7.95 -4.54 -13.28
N ALA A 591 -6.85 -4.68 -14.05
CA ALA A 591 -6.28 -5.99 -14.38
C ALA A 591 -5.77 -6.74 -13.14
N SER A 592 -5.05 -6.06 -12.24
CA SER A 592 -4.57 -6.64 -10.97
C SER A 592 -5.73 -6.92 -10.00
N LEU A 593 -6.73 -6.04 -9.93
CA LEU A 593 -7.95 -6.27 -9.14
C LEU A 593 -8.77 -7.46 -9.66
N LEU A 594 -8.84 -7.67 -10.98
CA LEU A 594 -9.48 -8.87 -11.55
C LEU A 594 -8.74 -10.13 -11.11
N SER A 595 -7.41 -10.16 -11.18
CA SER A 595 -6.61 -11.29 -10.69
C SER A 595 -6.83 -11.56 -9.20
N ALA A 596 -6.85 -10.51 -8.36
CA ALA A 596 -7.10 -10.63 -6.93
C ALA A 596 -8.53 -11.14 -6.62
N THR A 597 -9.53 -10.66 -7.36
CA THR A 597 -10.93 -11.09 -7.23
C THR A 597 -11.06 -12.58 -7.57
N ILE A 598 -10.45 -13.03 -8.67
CA ILE A 598 -10.47 -14.42 -9.09
C ILE A 598 -9.76 -15.31 -8.05
N ALA A 599 -8.59 -14.89 -7.55
CA ALA A 599 -7.88 -15.62 -6.50
C ALA A 599 -8.73 -15.73 -5.23
N GLY A 600 -9.28 -14.61 -4.75
CA GLY A 600 -10.16 -14.55 -3.57
C GLY A 600 -11.41 -15.42 -3.70
N MET A 601 -12.01 -15.47 -4.89
CA MET A 601 -13.16 -16.33 -5.20
C MET A 601 -12.85 -17.82 -5.02
N ILE A 602 -11.63 -18.25 -5.39
CA ILE A 602 -11.20 -19.66 -5.40
C ILE A 602 -10.72 -20.14 -4.02
N ILE A 603 -10.05 -19.28 -3.26
CA ILE A 603 -9.47 -19.63 -1.96
C ILE A 603 -10.44 -19.48 -0.79
N GLY A 604 -11.58 -18.80 -0.99
CA GLY A 604 -12.69 -18.74 -0.03
C GLY A 604 -12.90 -17.37 0.58
#